data_AF-A0A974BKA9-F1
#
_entry.id   AF-A0A974BKA9-F1
#
_cell.length_a   1.000
_cell.length_b   1.000
_cell.length_c   1.000
_cell.angle_alpha   90.00
_cell.angle_beta   90.00
_cell.angle_gamma   90.00
#
_symmetry.space_group_name_H-M   'P 1'
#
loop_
_entity.id
_entity.type
_entity.pdbx_description
1 polymer ?
#
loop_
_entity_poly.entity_id
_entity_poly.type
_entity_poly.pdbx_seq_one_letter_code
_entity_poly.pdbx_strand_id
1 'polypeptide(L)'
;MSNFTTNTYILKREILSFSNKISKELPKPDRKFIADITYGMLASNSCLLTDIADQLHEDSKKVNIVERLTRHLNNGIPKKALVSYLSNIRKWIPDDPVVHIDDSDVVKPYAHKFEDIGIVRDGSKSSNSKNVYDKG
;
A
#
# COMPACT_ATOMS: atom_id res chain seq x y z
N MET A 1 -18.75 29.78 -3.74
CA MET A 1 -18.44 28.58 -4.57
C MET A 1 -17.41 27.77 -3.82
N SER A 2 -17.75 26.54 -3.50
CA SER A 2 -16.92 25.67 -2.67
C SER A 2 -15.69 25.16 -3.45
N ASN A 3 -14.50 25.30 -2.86
CA ASN A 3 -13.20 24.98 -3.47
C ASN A 3 -12.93 23.47 -3.68
N PHE A 4 -13.97 22.64 -3.80
CA PHE A 4 -13.85 21.18 -3.81
C PHE A 4 -12.99 20.68 -4.98
N THR A 5 -13.10 21.28 -6.16
CA THR A 5 -12.29 20.93 -7.34
C THR A 5 -10.82 21.28 -7.13
N THR A 6 -10.51 22.44 -6.57
CA THR A 6 -9.12 22.84 -6.27
C THR A 6 -8.47 21.87 -5.28
N ASN A 7 -9.20 21.45 -4.24
CA ASN A 7 -8.70 20.51 -3.25
C ASN A 7 -8.41 19.12 -3.84
N THR A 8 -9.26 18.60 -4.73
CA THR A 8 -8.99 17.29 -5.36
C THR A 8 -7.75 17.33 -6.26
N TYR A 9 -7.54 18.41 -7.01
CA TYR A 9 -6.32 18.59 -7.80
C TYR A 9 -5.06 18.71 -6.93
N ILE A 10 -5.14 19.43 -5.80
CA ILE A 10 -4.04 19.55 -4.85
C ILE A 10 -3.69 18.18 -4.27
N LEU A 11 -4.68 17.43 -3.76
CA LEU A 11 -4.47 16.11 -3.19
C LEU A 11 -3.84 15.13 -4.20
N LYS A 12 -4.36 15.10 -5.43
CA LYS A 12 -3.79 14.27 -6.50
C LYS A 12 -2.32 14.62 -6.75
N ARG A 13 -1.99 15.91 -6.79
CA ARG A 13 -0.61 16.38 -6.97
C ARG A 13 0.28 16.01 -5.79
N GLU A 14 -0.21 16.11 -4.56
CA GLU A 14 0.54 15.72 -3.37
C GLU A 14 0.84 14.22 -3.33
N ILE A 15 -0.15 13.38 -3.66
CA ILE A 15 0.04 11.93 -3.78
C ILE A 15 1.13 11.63 -4.81
N LEU A 16 1.03 12.18 -6.02
CA LEU A 16 2.03 11.95 -7.07
C LEU A 16 3.41 12.50 -6.71
N SER A 17 3.47 13.64 -6.02
CA SER A 17 4.72 14.23 -5.52
C SER A 17 5.38 13.31 -4.50
N PHE A 18 4.62 12.77 -3.55
CA PHE A 18 5.10 11.82 -2.56
C PHE A 18 5.57 10.51 -3.22
N SER A 19 4.77 9.91 -4.10
CA SER A 19 5.15 8.71 -4.84
C SER A 19 6.44 8.91 -5.63
N ASN A 20 6.64 10.07 -6.25
CA ASN A 20 7.88 10.41 -6.97
C ASN A 20 9.09 10.53 -6.03
N LYS A 21 8.95 11.06 -4.81
CA LYS A 21 10.06 11.14 -3.84
C LYS A 21 10.62 9.76 -3.49
N ILE A 22 9.76 8.75 -3.45
CA ILE A 22 10.12 7.35 -3.12
C ILE A 22 10.69 6.61 -4.33
N SER A 23 10.26 6.96 -5.54
CA SER A 23 10.53 6.18 -6.75
C SER A 23 11.47 6.86 -7.77
N LYS A 24 12.04 8.02 -7.43
CA LYS A 24 12.90 8.83 -8.33
C LYS A 24 14.12 8.08 -8.88
N GLU A 25 14.68 7.13 -8.13
CA GLU A 25 15.87 6.36 -8.50
C GLU A 25 15.54 5.05 -9.22
N LEU A 26 14.25 4.78 -9.41
CA LEU A 26 13.77 3.57 -10.06
C LEU A 26 13.56 3.79 -11.57
N PRO A 27 13.64 2.71 -12.36
CA PRO A 27 13.19 2.70 -13.74
C PRO A 27 11.75 3.23 -13.91
N LYS A 28 11.45 3.71 -15.12
CA LYS A 28 10.13 4.25 -15.46
C LYS A 28 8.95 3.30 -15.14
N PRO A 29 9.05 1.97 -15.40
CA PRO A 29 7.97 1.03 -15.06
C PRO A 29 7.65 1.01 -13.56
N ASP A 30 8.66 0.90 -12.70
CA ASP A 30 8.49 0.86 -11.24
C ASP A 30 7.96 2.18 -10.69
N ARG A 31 8.43 3.31 -11.24
CA ARG A 31 7.95 4.64 -10.89
C ARG A 31 6.47 4.82 -11.21
N LYS A 32 6.06 4.38 -12.41
CA LYS A 32 4.64 4.36 -12.81
C LYS A 32 3.85 3.46 -11.85
N PHE A 33 4.33 2.26 -11.59
CA PHE A 33 3.66 1.32 -10.70
C PHE A 33 3.43 1.88 -9.29
N ILE A 34 4.46 2.48 -8.66
CA ILE A 34 4.32 3.08 -7.33
C ILE A 34 3.31 4.23 -7.35
N ALA A 35 3.35 5.10 -8.36
CA ALA A 35 2.38 6.18 -8.48
C ALA A 35 0.95 5.65 -8.64
N ASP A 36 0.75 4.67 -9.52
CA ASP A 36 -0.56 4.06 -9.81
C ASP A 36 -1.14 3.36 -8.59
N ILE A 37 -0.37 2.50 -7.91
CA ILE A 37 -0.86 1.80 -6.70
C ILE A 37 -1.17 2.79 -5.58
N THR A 38 -0.28 3.78 -5.33
CA THR A 38 -0.52 4.77 -4.26
C THR A 38 -1.79 5.57 -4.53
N TYR A 39 -1.92 6.11 -5.75
CA TYR A 39 -3.10 6.89 -6.13
C TYR A 39 -4.36 6.02 -6.15
N GLY A 40 -4.30 4.85 -6.79
CA GLY A 40 -5.46 3.99 -6.98
C GLY A 40 -6.00 3.44 -5.66
N MET A 41 -5.15 3.09 -4.69
CA MET A 41 -5.60 2.67 -3.34
C MET A 41 -6.30 3.81 -2.60
N LEU A 42 -5.74 5.03 -2.65
CA LEU A 42 -6.34 6.20 -1.99
C LEU A 42 -7.64 6.64 -2.66
N ALA A 43 -7.72 6.55 -3.99
CA ALA A 43 -8.92 6.92 -4.74
C ALA A 43 -10.04 5.88 -4.60
N SER A 44 -9.70 4.58 -4.56
CA SER A 44 -10.69 3.51 -4.43
C SER A 44 -11.08 3.22 -2.99
N ASN A 45 -10.25 3.64 -2.03
CA ASN A 45 -10.31 3.21 -0.63
C ASN A 45 -10.32 1.67 -0.50
N SER A 46 -9.57 0.99 -1.36
CA SER A 46 -9.57 -0.46 -1.50
C SER A 46 -8.17 -0.98 -1.86
N CYS A 47 -7.86 -2.18 -1.37
CA CYS A 47 -6.66 -2.92 -1.77
C CYS A 47 -6.90 -3.89 -2.93
N LEU A 48 -8.14 -4.00 -3.42
CA LEU A 48 -8.48 -4.86 -4.56
C LEU A 48 -7.96 -4.23 -5.85
N LEU A 49 -7.14 -4.98 -6.60
CA LEU A 49 -6.57 -4.51 -7.87
C LEU A 49 -7.64 -4.16 -8.91
N THR A 50 -8.81 -4.78 -8.83
CA THR A 50 -9.96 -4.47 -9.68
C THR A 50 -10.50 -3.06 -9.42
N ASP A 51 -10.60 -2.66 -8.16
CA ASP A 51 -11.15 -1.35 -7.77
C ASP A 51 -10.11 -0.26 -8.04
N ILE A 52 -8.84 -0.57 -7.74
CA ILE A 52 -7.69 0.27 -8.11
C ILE A 52 -7.70 0.53 -9.62
N ALA A 53 -7.84 -0.53 -10.44
CA ALA A 53 -7.83 -0.40 -11.89
C ALA A 53 -8.96 0.50 -12.41
N ASP A 54 -10.14 0.49 -11.78
CA ASP A 54 -11.25 1.39 -12.16
C ASP A 54 -10.92 2.86 -11.92
N GLN A 55 -10.14 3.16 -10.88
CA GLN A 55 -9.76 4.54 -10.52
C GLN A 55 -8.56 5.07 -11.31
N LEU A 56 -7.78 4.21 -11.96
CA LEU A 56 -6.63 4.64 -12.77
C LEU A 56 -7.04 5.31 -14.09
N HIS A 57 -8.26 5.03 -14.59
CA HIS A 57 -8.79 5.57 -15.84
C HIS A 57 -7.81 5.41 -17.03
N GLU A 58 -7.12 4.28 -17.12
CA GLU A 58 -6.28 3.98 -18.29
C GLU A 58 -7.14 3.49 -19.45
N ASP A 59 -6.76 3.84 -20.69
CA ASP A 59 -7.48 3.44 -21.92
C ASP A 59 -7.44 1.91 -22.19
N SER A 60 -6.59 1.18 -21.46
CA SER A 60 -6.44 -0.26 -21.61
C SER A 60 -7.61 -1.03 -20.99
N LYS A 61 -7.85 -2.25 -21.46
CA LYS A 61 -8.84 -3.13 -20.84
C LYS A 61 -8.48 -3.36 -19.36
N LYS A 62 -9.48 -3.30 -18.47
CA LYS A 62 -9.33 -3.52 -17.02
C LYS A 62 -8.50 -4.76 -16.67
N VAL A 63 -8.73 -5.87 -17.36
CA VAL A 63 -7.97 -7.12 -17.16
C VAL A 63 -6.46 -6.95 -17.38
N ASN A 64 -6.05 -6.17 -18.40
CA ASN A 64 -4.64 -5.93 -18.69
C ASN A 64 -3.99 -5.03 -17.61
N ILE A 65 -4.76 -4.11 -17.03
CA ILE A 65 -4.30 -3.27 -15.91
C ILE A 65 -4.11 -4.13 -14.68
N VAL A 66 -5.10 -4.96 -14.31
CA VAL A 66 -4.99 -5.90 -13.19
C VAL A 66 -3.78 -6.82 -13.38
N GLU A 67 -3.58 -7.33 -14.59
CA GLU A 67 -2.45 -8.21 -14.91
C GLU A 67 -1.09 -7.50 -14.74
N ARG A 68 -0.92 -6.27 -15.26
CA ARG A 68 0.36 -5.53 -15.12
C ARG A 68 0.65 -5.16 -13.67
N LEU A 69 -0.37 -4.84 -12.88
CA LEU A 69 -0.22 -4.51 -11.45
C LEU A 69 0.16 -5.76 -10.66
N THR A 70 -0.53 -6.87 -10.90
CA THR A 70 -0.20 -8.18 -10.31
C THR A 70 1.24 -8.58 -10.60
N ARG A 71 1.66 -8.45 -11.86
CA ARG A 71 3.02 -8.83 -12.28
C ARG A 71 4.10 -8.00 -11.59
N HIS A 72 3.86 -6.70 -11.37
CA HIS A 72 4.79 -5.87 -10.60
C HIS A 72 4.82 -6.26 -9.12
N LEU A 73 3.66 -6.54 -8.50
CA LEU A 73 3.60 -6.97 -7.11
C LEU A 73 4.41 -8.25 -6.84
N ASN A 74 4.40 -9.18 -7.80
CA ASN A 74 5.20 -10.41 -7.71
C ASN A 74 6.72 -10.18 -7.67
N ASN A 75 7.21 -9.01 -8.09
CA ASN A 75 8.64 -8.67 -8.02
C ASN A 75 9.06 -8.17 -6.63
N GLY A 76 8.11 -7.92 -5.73
CA GLY A 76 8.36 -7.35 -4.41
C GLY A 76 8.71 -5.87 -4.44
N ILE A 77 9.13 -5.33 -3.29
CA ILE A 77 9.49 -3.91 -3.13
C ILE A 77 10.96 -3.71 -3.50
N PRO A 78 11.30 -2.84 -4.47
CA PRO A 78 12.68 -2.53 -4.78
C PRO A 78 13.42 -1.94 -3.58
N LYS A 79 14.61 -2.46 -3.25
CA LYS A 79 15.43 -1.94 -2.12
C LYS A 79 15.68 -0.44 -2.19
N LYS A 80 15.91 0.10 -3.40
CA LYS A 80 16.10 1.54 -3.63
C LYS A 80 14.87 2.37 -3.25
N ALA A 81 13.67 1.82 -3.44
CA ALA A 81 12.42 2.48 -3.02
C ALA A 81 12.35 2.57 -1.50
N LEU A 82 12.67 1.48 -0.80
CA LEU A 82 12.72 1.46 0.68
C LEU A 82 13.74 2.46 1.23
N VAL A 83 14.96 2.48 0.68
CA VAL A 83 16.00 3.45 1.08
C VAL A 83 15.53 4.88 0.82
N SER A 84 14.94 5.15 -0.34
CA SER A 84 14.38 6.46 -0.68
C SER A 84 13.28 6.87 0.30
N TYR A 85 12.36 5.97 0.64
CA TYR A 85 11.33 6.19 1.65
C TYR A 85 11.92 6.56 3.00
N LEU A 86 12.81 5.73 3.55
CA LEU A 86 13.45 5.96 4.85
C LEU A 86 14.23 7.28 4.88
N SER A 87 14.92 7.63 3.79
CA SER A 87 15.65 8.91 3.68
C SER A 87 14.73 10.14 3.69
N ASN A 88 13.50 10.00 3.19
CA ASN A 88 12.51 11.07 3.21
C ASN A 88 11.88 11.19 4.60
N ILE A 89 11.47 10.07 5.22
CA ILE A 89 10.87 10.04 6.55
C ILE A 89 11.84 10.58 7.61
N ARG A 90 13.14 10.26 7.52
CA ARG A 90 14.16 10.75 8.46
C ARG A 90 14.18 12.27 8.60
N LYS A 91 13.80 13.02 7.56
CA LYS A 91 13.73 14.49 7.59
C LYS A 91 12.56 15.04 8.41
N TRP A 92 11.61 14.18 8.76
CA TRP A 92 10.39 14.53 9.51
C TRP A 92 10.46 14.04 10.96
N ILE A 93 11.53 13.34 11.34
CA ILE A 93 11.74 12.85 12.70
C ILE A 93 12.37 13.99 13.53
N PRO A 94 11.78 14.38 14.67
CA PRO A 94 12.36 15.38 15.56
C PRO A 94 13.59 14.83 16.29
N ASP A 95 14.39 15.71 16.91
CA ASP A 95 15.61 15.31 17.64
C ASP A 95 15.32 14.35 18.81
N ASP A 96 14.19 14.56 19.49
CA ASP A 96 13.68 13.70 20.56
C ASP A 96 12.39 12.97 20.08
N PRO A 97 12.51 11.85 19.33
CA PRO A 97 11.36 11.17 18.79
C PRO A 97 10.65 10.31 19.84
N VAL A 98 9.31 10.37 19.85
CA VAL A 98 8.47 9.38 20.53
C VAL A 98 8.22 8.23 19.56
N VAL A 99 8.60 7.01 19.96
CA VAL A 99 8.40 5.80 19.14
C VAL A 99 7.17 5.06 19.65
N HIS A 100 6.12 5.04 18.84
CA HIS A 100 4.95 4.19 19.07
C HIS A 100 5.25 2.79 18.52
N ILE A 101 5.19 1.78 19.40
CA ILE A 101 5.30 0.37 19.02
C ILE A 101 3.90 -0.21 19.14
N ASP A 102 3.41 -0.76 18.03
CA ASP A 102 2.15 -1.46 17.92
C ASP A 102 2.46 -2.91 17.52
N ASP A 103 1.93 -3.87 18.28
CA ASP A 103 2.06 -5.30 18.05
C ASP A 103 0.86 -5.87 17.29
N SER A 104 0.16 -5.02 16.54
CA SER A 104 -0.93 -5.43 15.65
C SER A 104 -0.48 -6.50 14.64
N ASP A 105 -1.20 -7.61 14.66
CA ASP A 105 -1.02 -8.73 13.74
C ASP A 105 -2.02 -8.69 12.58
N VAL A 106 -1.66 -9.33 11.45
CA VAL A 106 -2.57 -9.53 10.31
C VAL A 106 -2.88 -11.01 10.18
N VAL A 107 -4.16 -11.36 10.13
CA VAL A 107 -4.66 -12.73 9.88
C VAL A 107 -5.16 -12.85 8.45
N LYS A 108 -4.89 -13.98 7.79
CA LYS A 108 -5.36 -14.25 6.43
C LYS A 108 -6.13 -15.57 6.36
N PRO A 109 -7.39 -15.61 6.82
CA PRO A 109 -8.13 -16.85 7.07
C PRO A 109 -8.45 -17.65 5.79
N TYR A 110 -8.44 -17.00 4.62
CA TYR A 110 -8.82 -17.61 3.35
C TYR A 110 -7.65 -17.98 2.44
N ALA A 111 -6.41 -17.72 2.85
CA ALA A 111 -5.28 -17.94 1.96
C ALA A 111 -4.57 -19.27 2.23
N HIS A 112 -4.13 -19.89 1.13
CA HIS A 112 -3.75 -21.30 1.10
C HIS A 112 -2.24 -21.55 1.14
N LYS A 113 -1.42 -20.54 0.81
CA LYS A 113 0.04 -20.63 0.70
C LYS A 113 0.71 -19.57 1.58
N PHE A 114 1.02 -19.98 2.81
CA PHE A 114 1.77 -19.20 3.79
C PHE A 114 2.91 -20.06 4.33
N GLU A 115 3.84 -20.37 3.45
CA GLU A 115 5.12 -20.90 3.86
C GLU A 115 5.79 -19.77 4.66
N ASP A 116 6.22 -20.06 5.89
CA ASP A 116 6.99 -19.16 6.77
C ASP A 116 6.24 -18.01 7.50
N ILE A 117 4.90 -18.06 7.63
CA ILE A 117 4.16 -17.12 8.51
C ILE A 117 3.73 -17.81 9.82
N GLY A 118 3.88 -17.07 10.93
CA GLY A 118 3.54 -17.50 12.27
C GLY A 118 2.04 -17.66 12.51
N ILE A 119 1.71 -18.19 13.69
CA ILE A 119 0.34 -18.29 14.17
C ILE A 119 0.00 -16.98 14.88
N VAL A 120 -1.16 -16.41 14.55
CA VAL A 120 -1.67 -15.16 15.12
C VAL A 120 -2.88 -15.48 16.01
N ARG A 121 -2.96 -14.83 17.17
CA ARG A 121 -4.16 -14.89 18.01
C ARG A 121 -5.21 -13.95 17.44
N ASP A 122 -6.37 -14.47 17.10
CA ASP A 122 -7.49 -13.63 16.66
C ASP A 122 -8.16 -12.98 17.88
N GLY A 123 -7.80 -11.72 18.15
CA GLY A 123 -8.38 -10.93 19.24
C GLY A 123 -9.87 -10.60 19.03
N SER A 124 -10.38 -10.71 17.80
CA SER A 124 -11.80 -10.49 17.49
C SER A 124 -12.67 -11.73 17.72
N LYS A 125 -12.05 -12.91 17.87
CA LYS A 125 -12.73 -14.17 18.14
C LYS A 125 -12.24 -14.77 19.45
N SER A 126 -13.01 -14.61 20.51
CA SER A 126 -12.81 -15.35 21.76
C SER A 126 -13.96 -16.33 22.00
N SER A 127 -13.65 -17.60 22.30
CA SER A 127 -14.62 -18.52 22.88
C SER A 127 -14.54 -18.48 24.41
N ASN A 128 -15.60 -18.89 25.11
CA ASN A 128 -15.64 -18.90 26.59
C ASN A 128 -14.54 -19.74 27.26
N SER A 129 -13.80 -20.58 26.52
CA SER A 129 -12.80 -21.48 27.10
C SER A 129 -11.43 -21.46 26.42
N LYS A 130 -11.26 -20.88 25.23
CA LYS A 130 -9.98 -20.85 24.51
C LYS A 130 -9.81 -19.64 23.59
N ASN A 131 -8.57 -19.18 23.48
CA ASN A 131 -8.10 -18.28 22.43
C ASN A 131 -8.25 -18.95 21.07
N VAL A 132 -8.79 -18.21 20.10
CA VAL A 132 -8.81 -18.64 18.69
C VAL A 132 -7.50 -18.19 18.05
N TYR A 133 -6.87 -19.09 17.31
CA TYR A 133 -5.64 -18.83 16.59
C TYR A 133 -5.86 -19.15 15.13
N ASP A 134 -5.37 -18.26 14.26
CA ASP A 134 -5.42 -18.40 12.82
C ASP A 134 -4.00 -18.26 12.26
N LYS A 135 -3.82 -18.64 10.99
CA LYS A 135 -2.55 -18.39 10.29
C LYS A 135 -2.48 -16.91 9.91
N GLY A 136 -1.35 -16.27 10.20
CA GLY A 136 -1.03 -14.94 9.70
C GLY A 136 -0.91 -14.89 8.17
#